data_AF-A0A6B3LXF3-F1
#
_entry.id   AF-A0A6B3LXF3-F1
#
_cell.length_a   1.000
_cell.length_b   1.000
_cell.length_c   1.000
_cell.angle_alpha   90.00
_cell.angle_beta   90.00
_cell.angle_gamma   90.00
#
_symmetry.space_group_name_H-M   'P 1'
#
loop_
_entity.id
_entity.type
_entity.pdbx_description
1 polymer ?
#
loop_
_entity_poly.entity_id
_entity_poly.type
_entity_poly.pdbx_seq_one_letter_code
_entity_poly.pdbx_strand_id
1 'polypeptide(L)'
;MANQHSNKIEDFAFDYLQKHYSQQCSPANVLVSHSERAKRGTSPDGILTFKRDLNNVFVASVSMAQAADLTQVLTNYKKKGLGLLRYVTPIILAIACFFLGKSLNNLLVMLISPVIMAPLGFMLHSYLLKKHYVGKVEKILDTVKHIPADEHWIGLSISSLTFRKNPMANIMLDLCSKKGIGLITVGQRAKVVLMNKPERENCRRNDFLSYYVSEENIRKATLGDHVLRVA
;
A
#
# COMPACT_ATOMS: atom_id res chain seq x y z
N MET A 1 17.45 -11.02 -12.64
CA MET A 1 16.42 -10.63 -13.64
C MET A 1 15.20 -9.92 -13.05
N ALA A 2 14.87 -10.04 -11.75
CA ALA A 2 13.74 -9.33 -11.14
C ALA A 2 13.91 -7.79 -11.10
N ASN A 3 15.13 -7.29 -10.87
CA ASN A 3 15.38 -5.84 -10.73
C ASN A 3 15.13 -5.05 -12.02
N GLN A 4 15.44 -5.60 -13.20
CA GLN A 4 15.19 -4.92 -14.48
C GLN A 4 13.71 -4.77 -14.80
N HIS A 5 12.85 -5.66 -14.29
CA HIS A 5 11.41 -5.57 -14.50
C HIS A 5 10.75 -4.60 -13.50
N SER A 6 11.26 -4.49 -12.26
CA SER A 6 10.80 -3.49 -11.29
C SER A 6 11.00 -2.07 -11.81
N ASN A 7 12.21 -1.76 -12.27
CA ASN A 7 12.54 -0.43 -12.81
C ASN A 7 11.58 -0.03 -13.93
N LYS A 8 11.28 -0.93 -14.87
CA LYS A 8 10.34 -0.65 -15.96
C LYS A 8 8.92 -0.33 -15.47
N ILE A 9 8.46 -0.96 -14.40
CA ILE A 9 7.12 -0.73 -13.86
C ILE A 9 7.05 0.61 -13.12
N GLU A 10 8.12 0.95 -12.41
CA GLU A 10 8.31 2.26 -11.80
C GLU A 10 8.22 3.36 -12.87
N ASP A 11 8.95 3.20 -13.97
CA ASP A 11 8.92 4.16 -15.10
C ASP A 11 7.49 4.37 -15.63
N PHE A 12 6.72 3.31 -15.88
CA PHE A 12 5.33 3.45 -16.37
C PHE A 12 4.40 4.15 -15.37
N ALA A 13 4.62 3.94 -14.07
CA ALA A 13 3.86 4.62 -13.02
C ALA A 13 4.20 6.12 -12.98
N PHE A 14 5.49 6.46 -13.05
CA PHE A 14 5.93 7.85 -13.09
C PHE A 14 5.47 8.56 -14.36
N ASP A 15 5.58 7.94 -15.53
CA ASP A 15 5.09 8.48 -16.80
C ASP A 15 3.58 8.78 -16.75
N TYR A 16 2.80 7.86 -16.17
CA TYR A 16 1.37 8.06 -16.00
C TYR A 16 1.07 9.24 -15.08
N LEU A 17 1.75 9.34 -13.94
CA LEU A 17 1.54 10.42 -12.98
C LEU A 17 2.00 11.77 -13.54
N GLN A 18 3.14 11.81 -14.23
CA GLN A 18 3.62 13.01 -14.91
C GLN A 18 2.59 13.50 -15.93
N LYS A 19 2.02 12.60 -16.74
CA LYS A 19 0.95 12.93 -17.68
C LYS A 19 -0.35 13.36 -16.98
N HIS A 20 -0.70 12.71 -15.88
CA HIS A 20 -1.89 13.06 -15.09
C HIS A 20 -1.78 14.48 -14.52
N TYR A 21 -0.62 14.86 -13.99
CA TYR A 21 -0.40 16.19 -13.45
C TYR A 21 -0.15 17.25 -14.53
N SER A 22 0.51 16.93 -15.65
CA SER A 22 0.69 17.89 -16.75
C SER A 22 -0.61 18.25 -17.49
N GLN A 23 -1.64 17.42 -17.36
CA GLN A 23 -2.99 17.76 -17.83
C GLN A 23 -3.73 18.70 -16.88
N GLN A 24 -3.40 18.67 -15.58
CA GLN A 24 -4.06 19.47 -14.54
C GLN A 24 -3.29 20.76 -14.20
N CYS A 25 -1.99 20.79 -14.49
CA CYS A 25 -1.06 21.85 -14.17
C CYS A 25 -0.15 22.11 -15.38
N SER A 26 0.34 23.35 -15.54
CA SER A 26 1.16 23.71 -16.69
C SER A 26 2.39 22.78 -16.84
N PRO A 27 2.62 22.19 -18.02
CA PRO A 27 3.58 21.09 -18.23
C PRO A 27 5.04 21.44 -17.93
N ALA A 28 5.39 22.73 -17.85
CA ALA A 28 6.77 23.20 -17.73
C ALA A 28 7.41 22.99 -16.34
N ASN A 29 6.63 22.63 -15.30
CA ASN A 29 7.11 22.69 -13.90
C ASN A 29 7.04 21.36 -13.13
N VAL A 30 6.76 20.22 -13.79
CA VAL A 30 6.69 18.92 -13.10
C VAL A 30 8.07 18.27 -13.06
N LEU A 31 8.67 18.27 -11.87
CA LEU A 31 9.97 17.69 -11.60
C LEU A 31 9.79 16.33 -10.92
N VAL A 32 10.33 15.30 -11.56
CA VAL A 32 10.35 13.93 -11.04
C VAL A 32 11.70 13.69 -10.40
N SER A 33 11.72 13.53 -9.09
CA SER A 33 12.92 13.11 -8.36
C SER A 33 12.75 11.67 -7.91
N HIS A 34 13.64 10.80 -8.40
CA HIS A 34 13.68 9.41 -7.97
C HIS A 34 14.47 9.29 -6.66
N SER A 35 14.01 8.41 -5.75
CA SER A 35 14.74 8.00 -4.55
C SER A 35 15.12 9.13 -3.57
N GLU A 36 14.19 10.02 -3.25
CA GLU A 36 14.44 11.07 -2.26
C GLU A 36 14.34 10.58 -0.82
N ARG A 37 15.25 11.07 0.03
CA ARG A 37 15.23 10.81 1.47
C ARG A 37 14.57 11.96 2.21
N ALA A 38 13.54 11.65 3.01
CA ALA A 38 13.06 12.58 4.01
C ALA A 38 14.09 12.71 5.14
N LYS A 39 14.19 13.90 5.75
CA LYS A 39 15.06 14.20 6.91
C LYS A 39 14.77 13.30 8.11
N ARG A 40 13.59 12.69 8.18
CA ARG A 40 13.17 11.73 9.22
C ARG A 40 13.52 10.26 8.91
N GLY A 41 14.28 9.99 7.85
CA GLY A 41 14.74 8.64 7.49
C GLY A 41 13.74 7.80 6.69
N THR A 42 12.52 8.27 6.47
CA THR A 42 11.58 7.67 5.51
C THR A 42 11.94 8.08 4.09
N SER A 43 12.02 7.11 3.17
CA SER A 43 12.42 7.37 1.78
C SER A 43 11.30 6.89 0.86
N PRO A 44 10.50 7.77 0.24
CA PRO A 44 9.67 7.38 -0.89
C PRO A 44 10.54 6.90 -2.06
N ASP A 45 10.00 5.99 -2.88
CA ASP A 45 10.68 5.51 -4.08
C ASP A 45 10.81 6.62 -5.13
N GLY A 46 9.87 7.58 -5.13
CA GLY A 46 10.04 8.85 -5.82
C GLY A 46 9.06 9.90 -5.34
N ILE A 47 9.37 11.15 -5.68
CA ILE A 47 8.48 12.29 -5.49
C ILE A 47 8.29 13.02 -6.81
N LEU A 48 7.08 13.51 -7.01
CA LEU A 48 6.72 14.46 -8.05
C LEU A 48 6.53 15.81 -7.39
N THR A 49 7.22 16.82 -7.88
CA THR A 49 7.11 18.18 -7.36
C THR A 49 6.74 19.15 -8.47
N PHE A 50 5.85 20.09 -8.20
CA PHE A 50 5.55 21.15 -9.15
C PHE A 50 5.12 22.44 -8.46
N LYS A 51 5.33 23.57 -9.15
CA LYS A 51 4.89 24.87 -8.69
C LYS A 51 3.38 24.98 -8.83
N ARG A 52 2.68 25.20 -7.71
CA ARG A 52 1.22 25.42 -7.69
C ARG A 52 0.88 26.91 -7.74
N ASP A 53 1.52 27.68 -6.87
CA ASP A 53 1.38 29.15 -6.78
C ASP A 53 2.76 29.82 -6.75
N LEU A 54 2.81 31.16 -6.72
CA LEU A 54 4.05 31.95 -6.75
C LEU A 54 5.14 31.45 -5.78
N ASN A 55 4.77 30.89 -4.63
CA ASN A 55 5.71 30.40 -3.61
C ASN A 55 5.40 29.01 -3.04
N ASN A 56 4.34 28.34 -3.52
CA ASN A 56 3.93 27.03 -2.99
C ASN A 56 4.35 25.91 -3.94
N VAL A 57 5.10 24.95 -3.41
CA VAL A 57 5.48 23.73 -4.12
C VAL A 57 4.55 22.61 -3.66
N PHE A 58 3.91 21.97 -4.64
CA PHE A 58 3.13 20.78 -4.41
C PHE A 58 4.03 19.55 -4.48
N VAL A 59 3.85 18.61 -3.55
CA VAL A 59 4.62 17.37 -3.44
C VAL A 59 3.67 16.18 -3.48
N ALA A 60 3.81 15.33 -4.51
CA ALA A 60 3.18 14.02 -4.55
C ALA A 60 4.24 12.93 -4.31
N SER A 61 4.00 12.07 -3.32
CA SER A 61 4.87 10.93 -3.05
C SER A 61 4.37 9.68 -3.77
N VAL A 62 5.28 8.88 -4.29
CA VAL A 62 4.98 7.60 -4.96
C VAL A 62 5.73 6.49 -4.25
N SER A 63 4.99 5.48 -3.78
CA SER A 63 5.53 4.30 -3.11
C SER A 63 5.26 3.04 -3.92
N MET A 64 6.32 2.38 -4.35
CA MET A 64 6.35 1.15 -5.16
C MET A 64 6.96 -0.03 -4.39
N ALA A 65 7.97 0.19 -3.53
CA ALA A 65 8.56 -0.83 -2.69
C ALA A 65 7.54 -1.43 -1.71
N GLN A 66 6.76 -0.55 -1.06
CA GLN A 66 5.67 -0.94 -0.16
C GLN A 66 4.52 -1.63 -0.93
N ALA A 67 4.43 -1.38 -2.24
CA ALA A 67 3.45 -1.98 -3.13
C ALA A 67 3.80 -3.45 -3.47
N ALA A 68 5.08 -3.86 -3.38
CA ALA A 68 5.48 -5.26 -3.58
C ALA A 68 4.92 -6.16 -2.47
N ASP A 69 5.06 -5.75 -1.21
CA ASP A 69 4.50 -6.45 -0.05
C ASP A 69 2.98 -6.55 -0.13
N LEU A 70 2.33 -5.46 -0.53
CA LEU A 70 0.88 -5.40 -0.69
C LEU A 70 0.41 -6.32 -1.83
N THR A 71 1.11 -6.31 -2.96
CA THR A 71 0.88 -7.21 -4.10
C THR A 71 1.01 -8.67 -3.68
N GLN A 72 2.01 -9.01 -2.86
CA GLN A 72 2.21 -10.34 -2.34
C GLN A 72 1.05 -10.76 -1.43
N VAL A 73 0.59 -9.89 -0.52
CA VAL A 73 -0.57 -10.15 0.36
C VAL A 73 -1.83 -10.40 -0.48
N LEU A 74 -2.14 -9.53 -1.44
CA LEU A 74 -3.31 -9.65 -2.30
C LEU A 74 -3.29 -10.92 -3.15
N THR A 75 -2.12 -11.26 -3.72
CA THR A 75 -1.96 -12.44 -4.56
C THR A 75 -2.04 -13.73 -3.75
N ASN A 76 -1.40 -13.77 -2.58
CA ASN A 76 -1.47 -14.91 -1.68
C ASN A 76 -2.89 -15.13 -1.17
N TYR A 77 -3.58 -14.06 -0.78
CA TYR A 77 -4.97 -14.14 -0.34
C TYR A 77 -5.89 -14.65 -1.46
N LYS A 78 -5.70 -14.20 -2.71
CA LYS A 78 -6.48 -14.72 -3.84
C LYS A 78 -6.23 -16.20 -4.10
N LYS A 79 -4.97 -16.65 -4.03
CA LYS A 79 -4.60 -18.04 -4.34
C LYS A 79 -4.95 -19.03 -3.21
N LYS A 80 -4.68 -18.64 -1.96
CA LYS A 80 -4.75 -19.53 -0.79
C LYS A 80 -5.89 -19.18 0.18
N GLY A 81 -6.57 -18.05 -0.01
CA GLY A 81 -7.56 -17.54 0.94
C GLY A 81 -6.94 -17.30 2.31
N LEU A 82 -7.66 -17.77 3.34
CA LEU A 82 -7.22 -17.78 4.74
C LEU A 82 -6.28 -18.98 5.06
N GLY A 83 -5.77 -19.69 4.05
CA GLY A 83 -4.83 -20.80 4.25
C GLY A 83 -5.43 -22.04 4.91
N LEU A 84 -4.62 -23.11 4.97
CA LEU A 84 -5.02 -24.40 5.56
C LEU A 84 -4.85 -24.45 7.08
N LEU A 85 -4.08 -23.53 7.66
CA LEU A 85 -3.79 -23.46 9.10
C LEU A 85 -5.06 -23.36 9.95
N ARG A 86 -6.14 -22.75 9.43
CA ARG A 86 -7.44 -22.67 10.09
C ARG A 86 -8.07 -24.03 10.42
N TYR A 87 -7.67 -25.10 9.73
CA TYR A 87 -8.15 -26.46 10.00
C TYR A 87 -7.29 -27.20 11.04
N VAL A 88 -6.06 -26.76 11.26
CA VAL A 88 -5.16 -27.38 12.25
C VAL A 88 -5.58 -27.00 13.67
N THR A 89 -5.91 -25.73 13.90
CA THR A 89 -6.36 -25.23 15.20
C THR A 89 -7.55 -25.99 15.80
N PRO A 90 -8.67 -26.24 15.06
CA PRO A 90 -9.80 -26.99 15.60
C PRO A 90 -9.46 -28.46 15.87
N ILE A 91 -8.56 -29.08 15.10
CA ILE A 91 -8.11 -30.46 15.35
C ILE A 91 -7.32 -30.53 16.66
N ILE A 92 -6.38 -29.60 16.87
CA ILE A 92 -5.60 -29.52 18.11
C ILE A 92 -6.53 -29.28 19.30
N LEU A 93 -7.49 -28.36 19.18
CA LEU A 93 -8.49 -28.10 20.22
C LEU A 93 -9.36 -29.32 20.51
N ALA A 94 -9.82 -30.05 19.49
CA ALA A 94 -10.62 -31.26 19.65
C ALA A 94 -9.84 -32.36 20.38
N ILE A 95 -8.57 -32.58 20.00
CA ILE A 95 -7.68 -33.56 20.65
C ILE A 95 -7.44 -33.16 22.11
N ALA A 96 -7.14 -31.89 22.38
CA ALA A 96 -6.93 -31.40 23.74
C ALA A 96 -8.19 -31.57 24.60
N CYS A 97 -9.38 -31.24 24.09
CA CYS A 97 -10.64 -31.43 24.80
C CYS A 97 -10.93 -32.92 25.09
N PHE A 98 -10.61 -33.80 24.14
CA PHE A 98 -10.78 -35.25 24.32
C PHE A 98 -9.88 -35.79 25.43
N PHE A 99 -8.59 -35.44 25.43
CA PHE A 99 -7.66 -35.87 26.48
C PHE A 99 -8.01 -35.30 27.85
N LEU A 100 -8.48 -34.04 27.91
CA LEU A 100 -8.97 -33.43 29.15
C LEU A 100 -10.21 -34.16 29.69
N GLY A 101 -11.19 -34.47 28.83
CA GLY A 101 -12.37 -35.25 29.21
C GLY A 101 -12.00 -36.64 29.74
N LYS A 102 -11.04 -37.31 29.09
CA LYS A 102 -10.49 -38.60 29.55
C LYS A 102 -9.82 -38.48 30.92
N SER A 103 -9.00 -37.45 31.15
CA SER A 103 -8.30 -37.23 32.44
C SER A 103 -9.26 -36.95 33.59
N LEU A 104 -10.40 -36.29 33.32
CA LEU A 104 -11.44 -35.98 34.30
C LEU A 104 -12.45 -37.13 34.48
N ASN A 105 -12.27 -38.24 33.76
CA ASN A 105 -13.20 -39.37 33.67
C ASN A 105 -14.65 -38.93 33.37
N ASN A 106 -14.82 -37.83 32.62
CA ASN A 106 -16.11 -37.23 32.34
C ASN A 106 -16.47 -37.43 30.87
N LEU A 107 -17.38 -38.37 30.64
CA LEU A 107 -17.78 -38.82 29.30
C LEU A 107 -18.52 -37.73 28.51
N LEU A 108 -19.27 -36.85 29.19
CA LEU A 108 -19.92 -35.70 28.57
C LEU A 108 -18.89 -34.69 28.06
N VAL A 109 -17.88 -34.36 28.86
CA VAL A 109 -16.81 -33.45 28.44
C VAL A 109 -16.02 -34.06 27.29
N MET A 110 -15.75 -35.36 27.34
CA MET A 110 -14.99 -36.07 26.31
C MET A 110 -15.68 -36.06 24.94
N LEU A 111 -17.01 -36.18 24.88
CA LEU A 111 -17.75 -36.26 23.62
C LEU A 111 -18.31 -34.91 23.14
N ILE A 112 -18.84 -34.10 24.05
CA ILE A 112 -19.54 -32.85 23.69
C ILE A 112 -18.55 -31.70 23.48
N SER A 113 -17.53 -31.58 24.35
CA SER A 113 -16.59 -30.45 24.29
C SER A 113 -15.85 -30.36 22.95
N PRO A 114 -15.28 -31.45 22.36
CA PRO A 114 -14.62 -31.37 21.07
C PRO A 114 -15.53 -30.91 19.93
N VAL A 115 -16.80 -31.34 19.94
CA VAL A 115 -17.80 -31.00 18.91
C VAL A 115 -18.16 -29.51 18.93
N ILE A 116 -18.15 -28.88 20.11
CA ILE A 116 -18.43 -27.45 20.27
C ILE A 116 -17.15 -26.61 20.08
N MET A 117 -16.03 -27.04 20.65
CA MET A 117 -14.78 -26.27 20.66
C MET A 117 -14.10 -26.26 19.29
N ALA A 118 -14.25 -27.30 18.48
CA ALA A 118 -13.72 -27.33 17.12
C ALA A 118 -14.33 -26.23 16.23
N PRO A 119 -15.66 -26.11 16.03
CA PRO A 119 -16.24 -25.05 15.20
C PRO A 119 -15.96 -23.66 15.77
N LEU A 120 -16.01 -23.48 17.10
CA LEU A 120 -15.63 -22.22 17.74
C LEU A 120 -14.16 -21.84 17.45
N GLY A 121 -13.25 -22.80 17.59
CA GLY A 121 -11.83 -22.60 17.28
C GLY A 121 -11.60 -22.26 15.82
N PHE A 122 -12.30 -22.93 14.89
CA PHE A 122 -12.25 -22.62 13.46
C PHE A 122 -12.74 -21.21 13.15
N MET A 123 -13.89 -20.81 13.71
CA MET A 123 -14.46 -19.48 13.53
C MET A 123 -13.54 -18.40 14.08
N LEU A 124 -13.06 -18.57 15.32
CA LEU A 124 -12.18 -17.62 15.98
C LEU A 124 -10.85 -17.49 15.23
N HIS A 125 -10.22 -18.60 14.85
CA HIS A 125 -8.97 -18.57 14.09
C HIS A 125 -9.15 -17.90 12.73
N SER A 126 -10.23 -18.22 12.01
CA SER A 126 -10.54 -17.59 10.73
C SER A 126 -10.75 -16.08 10.86
N TYR A 127 -11.45 -15.64 11.91
CA TYR A 127 -11.65 -14.23 12.22
C TYR A 127 -10.34 -13.51 12.54
N LEU A 128 -9.52 -14.08 13.44
CA LEU A 128 -8.23 -13.51 13.82
C LEU A 128 -7.26 -13.42 12.64
N LEU A 129 -7.23 -14.45 11.80
CA LEU A 129 -6.37 -14.45 10.63
C LEU A 129 -6.82 -13.42 9.60
N LYS A 130 -8.13 -13.27 9.37
CA LYS A 130 -8.67 -12.19 8.54
C LYS A 130 -8.27 -10.83 9.09
N LYS A 131 -8.45 -10.60 10.40
CA LYS A 131 -8.06 -9.37 11.08
C LYS A 131 -6.56 -9.10 10.95
N HIS A 132 -5.72 -10.13 11.08
CA HIS A 132 -4.28 -10.02 10.91
C HIS A 132 -3.90 -9.56 9.49
N TYR A 133 -4.50 -10.15 8.46
CA TYR A 133 -4.23 -9.71 7.08
C TYR A 133 -4.71 -8.28 6.82
N VAL A 134 -5.88 -7.90 7.33
CA VAL A 134 -6.38 -6.51 7.21
C VAL A 134 -5.44 -5.55 7.91
N GLY A 135 -5.02 -5.86 9.15
CA GLY A 135 -4.05 -5.04 9.89
C GLY A 135 -2.69 -4.95 9.19
N LYS A 136 -2.26 -6.00 8.48
CA LYS A 136 -1.03 -5.94 7.66
C LYS A 136 -1.19 -4.97 6.49
N VAL A 137 -2.32 -5.01 5.78
CA VAL A 137 -2.62 -4.04 4.71
C VAL A 137 -2.65 -2.62 5.28
N GLU A 138 -3.38 -2.42 6.38
CA GLU A 138 -3.49 -1.12 7.03
C GLU A 138 -2.13 -0.56 7.45
N LYS A 139 -1.28 -1.36 8.09
CA LYS A 139 0.07 -0.97 8.49
C LYS A 139 0.94 -0.54 7.30
N ILE A 140 0.82 -1.22 6.16
CA ILE A 140 1.52 -0.84 4.93
C ILE A 140 1.02 0.51 4.45
N LEU A 141 -0.30 0.72 4.38
CA LEU A 141 -0.90 1.99 3.98
C LEU A 141 -0.53 3.12 4.95
N ASP A 142 -0.46 2.86 6.25
CA ASP A 142 0.01 3.82 7.24
C ASP A 142 1.45 4.22 6.98
N THR A 143 2.32 3.27 6.62
CA THR A 143 3.72 3.58 6.30
C THR A 143 3.83 4.55 5.13
N VAL A 144 3.02 4.37 4.08
CA VAL A 144 2.92 5.32 2.96
C VAL A 144 2.49 6.69 3.46
N LYS A 145 1.49 6.73 4.34
CA LYS A 145 0.88 7.97 4.84
C LYS A 145 1.81 8.80 5.72
N HIS A 146 2.78 8.17 6.38
CA HIS A 146 3.78 8.87 7.19
C HIS A 146 4.79 9.67 6.35
N ILE A 147 4.81 9.49 5.03
CA ILE A 147 5.66 10.25 4.12
C ILE A 147 5.07 11.67 3.97
N PRO A 148 5.83 12.74 4.22
CA PRO A 148 5.31 14.10 4.14
C PRO A 148 5.04 14.48 2.68
N ALA A 149 3.78 14.56 2.26
CA ALA A 149 3.38 14.93 0.89
C ALA A 149 1.95 15.49 0.86
N ASP A 150 1.63 16.30 -0.14
CA ASP A 150 0.26 16.80 -0.39
C ASP A 150 -0.64 15.68 -0.90
N GLU A 151 -0.12 14.80 -1.76
CA GLU A 151 -0.82 13.61 -2.25
C GLU A 151 0.07 12.37 -2.12
N HIS A 152 -0.56 11.25 -1.75
CA HIS A 152 0.11 9.97 -1.58
C HIS A 152 -0.35 9.00 -2.67
N TRP A 153 0.59 8.40 -3.37
CA TRP A 153 0.33 7.40 -4.41
C TRP A 153 1.00 6.08 -4.09
N ILE A 154 0.27 5.00 -4.39
CA ILE A 154 0.78 3.64 -4.39
C ILE A 154 0.62 3.08 -5.80
N GLY A 155 1.69 2.54 -6.37
CA GLY A 155 1.62 1.84 -7.65
C GLY A 155 1.84 0.34 -7.48
N LEU A 156 0.81 -0.45 -7.77
CA LEU A 156 0.88 -1.92 -7.66
C LEU A 156 1.24 -2.54 -9.01
N SER A 157 2.33 -3.32 -9.03
CA SER A 157 2.66 -4.21 -10.14
C SER A 157 1.82 -5.49 -10.07
N ILE A 158 0.57 -5.44 -10.51
CA ILE A 158 -0.33 -6.58 -10.38
C ILE A 158 -1.29 -6.71 -11.55
N SER A 159 -1.62 -7.95 -11.92
CA SER A 159 -2.64 -8.21 -12.92
C SER A 159 -4.01 -7.77 -12.42
N SER A 160 -4.80 -7.14 -13.29
CA SER A 160 -6.20 -6.77 -13.02
C SER A 160 -7.05 -7.97 -12.58
N LEU A 161 -6.67 -9.19 -13.01
CA LEU A 161 -7.32 -10.41 -12.55
C LEU A 161 -7.22 -10.56 -11.04
N THR A 162 -6.15 -10.12 -10.38
CA THR A 162 -5.96 -10.27 -8.92
C THR A 162 -6.96 -9.46 -8.11
N PHE A 163 -7.53 -8.39 -8.68
CA PHE A 163 -8.62 -7.63 -8.08
C PHE A 163 -9.99 -8.30 -8.26
N ARG A 164 -10.19 -9.01 -9.37
CA ARG A 164 -11.48 -9.63 -9.69
C ARG A 164 -11.87 -10.66 -8.63
N LYS A 165 -13.02 -10.44 -7.98
CA LYS A 165 -13.60 -11.30 -6.90
C LYS A 165 -12.66 -11.48 -5.70
N ASN A 166 -11.78 -10.52 -5.43
CA ASN A 166 -10.88 -10.59 -4.28
C ASN A 166 -11.41 -9.68 -3.15
N PRO A 167 -11.99 -10.23 -2.06
CA PRO A 167 -12.54 -9.41 -1.00
C PRO A 167 -11.46 -8.62 -0.26
N MET A 168 -10.21 -9.10 -0.23
CA MET A 168 -9.11 -8.35 0.37
C MET A 168 -8.74 -7.12 -0.47
N ALA A 169 -8.83 -7.24 -1.80
CA ALA A 169 -8.59 -6.10 -2.68
C ALA A 169 -9.65 -4.99 -2.47
N ASN A 170 -10.91 -5.37 -2.25
CA ASN A 170 -11.98 -4.42 -1.92
C ASN A 170 -11.73 -3.72 -0.57
N ILE A 171 -11.30 -4.47 0.45
CA ILE A 171 -10.94 -3.89 1.75
C ILE A 171 -9.77 -2.92 1.61
N MET A 172 -8.75 -3.29 0.82
CA MET A 172 -7.63 -2.39 0.54
C MET A 172 -8.11 -1.10 -0.14
N LEU A 173 -8.97 -1.20 -1.17
CA LEU A 173 -9.51 -0.02 -1.86
C LEU A 173 -10.28 0.91 -0.92
N ASP A 174 -11.11 0.34 -0.03
CA ASP A 174 -11.83 1.09 1.00
C ASP A 174 -10.87 1.78 1.98
N LEU A 175 -9.81 1.09 2.42
CA LEU A 175 -8.78 1.69 3.27
C LEU A 175 -7.99 2.79 2.55
N CYS A 176 -7.67 2.62 1.27
CA CYS A 176 -7.02 3.64 0.46
C CYS A 176 -7.92 4.87 0.33
N SER A 177 -9.21 4.69 0.03
CA SER A 177 -10.19 5.77 -0.06
C SER A 177 -10.31 6.52 1.28
N LYS A 178 -10.46 5.80 2.39
CA LYS A 178 -10.56 6.40 3.74
C LYS A 178 -9.32 7.19 4.16
N LYS A 179 -8.13 6.80 3.69
CA LYS A 179 -6.86 7.46 4.01
C LYS A 179 -6.47 8.51 2.94
N GLY A 180 -7.29 8.71 1.91
CA GLY A 180 -7.00 9.65 0.82
C GLY A 180 -5.81 9.25 -0.05
N ILE A 181 -5.49 7.95 -0.13
CA ILE A 181 -4.32 7.46 -0.87
C ILE A 181 -4.71 7.08 -2.29
N GLY A 182 -4.05 7.69 -3.28
CA GLY A 182 -4.18 7.36 -4.69
C GLY A 182 -3.63 5.97 -4.98
N LEU A 183 -4.34 5.20 -5.79
CA LEU A 183 -3.94 3.84 -6.16
C LEU A 183 -3.92 3.68 -7.67
N ILE A 184 -2.77 3.33 -8.21
CA ILE A 184 -2.61 2.90 -9.61
C ILE A 184 -2.16 1.45 -9.66
N THR A 185 -2.56 0.76 -10.71
CA THR A 185 -2.11 -0.61 -10.99
C THR A 185 -1.42 -0.62 -12.35
N VAL A 186 -0.26 -1.26 -12.42
CA VAL A 186 0.49 -1.46 -13.66
C VAL A 186 0.42 -2.94 -14.01
N GLY A 187 -0.29 -3.24 -15.10
CA GLY A 187 -0.40 -4.60 -15.62
C GLY A 187 0.82 -5.03 -16.44
N GLN A 188 0.91 -6.32 -16.76
CA GLN A 188 2.01 -6.90 -17.55
C GLN A 188 2.21 -6.29 -18.94
N ARG A 189 1.14 -5.70 -19.53
CA ARG A 189 1.20 -5.01 -20.83
C ARG A 189 1.47 -3.51 -20.69
N ALA A 190 2.11 -3.08 -19.61
CA ALA A 190 2.34 -1.67 -19.28
C ALA A 190 1.05 -0.81 -19.21
N LYS A 191 -0.12 -1.47 -19.08
CA LYS A 191 -1.38 -0.75 -18.95
C LYS A 191 -1.51 -0.26 -17.51
N VAL A 192 -1.48 1.05 -17.34
CA VAL A 192 -1.76 1.71 -16.06
C VAL A 192 -3.26 1.91 -15.92
N VAL A 193 -3.83 1.52 -14.78
CA VAL A 193 -5.23 1.72 -14.43
C VAL A 193 -5.30 2.42 -13.09
N LEU A 194 -5.99 3.57 -13.08
CA LEU A 194 -6.34 4.30 -11.88
C LEU A 194 -7.47 3.56 -11.15
N MET A 195 -7.21 3.16 -9.92
CA MET A 195 -8.15 2.41 -9.07
C MET A 195 -8.78 3.30 -8.01
N ASN A 196 -8.02 4.24 -7.45
CA ASN A 196 -8.50 5.22 -6.48
C ASN A 196 -7.80 6.56 -6.71
N LYS A 197 -8.52 7.68 -6.57
CA LYS A 197 -7.94 9.02 -6.61
C LYS A 197 -7.38 9.40 -5.24
N PRO A 198 -6.26 10.13 -5.17
CA PRO A 198 -5.76 10.66 -3.91
C PRO A 198 -6.65 11.80 -3.43
N GLU A 199 -6.64 12.03 -2.12
CA GLU A 199 -7.16 13.25 -1.51
C GLU A 199 -5.98 14.08 -1.00
N ARG A 200 -6.12 15.39 -1.09
CA ARG A 200 -5.07 16.32 -0.71
C ARG A 200 -5.00 16.47 0.80
N GLU A 201 -3.79 16.39 1.34
CA GLU A 201 -3.51 16.76 2.71
C GLU A 201 -3.09 18.22 2.81
N ASN A 202 -3.65 18.93 3.80
CA ASN A 202 -3.23 20.28 4.10
C ASN A 202 -2.09 20.23 5.13
N CYS A 203 -0.91 20.75 4.77
CA CYS A 203 0.18 20.91 5.71
C CYS A 203 -0.09 22.09 6.66
N ARG A 204 0.09 21.89 7.98
CA ARG A 204 0.02 22.99 8.96
C ARG A 204 1.05 24.11 8.71
N ARG A 205 2.17 23.78 8.05
CA ARG A 205 3.23 24.72 7.68
C ARG A 205 3.22 25.10 6.19
N ASN A 206 2.16 24.71 5.46
CA ASN A 206 2.00 24.96 4.03
C ASN A 206 3.12 24.46 3.10
N ASP A 207 4.04 23.64 3.60
CA ASP A 207 5.17 23.17 2.80
C ASP A 207 5.66 21.80 3.26
N PHE A 208 5.39 20.77 2.45
CA PHE A 208 5.90 19.43 2.67
C PHE A 208 7.35 19.25 2.20
N LEU A 209 7.82 20.12 1.30
CA LEU A 209 9.17 20.03 0.74
C LEU A 209 10.26 20.24 1.80
N SER A 210 10.00 21.07 2.82
CA SER A 210 10.90 21.29 3.96
C SER A 210 11.33 20.03 4.72
N TYR A 211 10.57 18.95 4.60
CA TYR A 211 10.89 17.68 5.23
C TYR A 211 11.86 16.81 4.43
N TYR A 212 12.25 17.22 3.21
CA TYR A 212 13.18 16.48 2.34
C TYR A 212 14.60 17.05 2.41
N VAL A 213 15.59 16.18 2.28
CA VAL A 213 17.02 16.57 2.31
C VAL A 213 17.38 17.41 1.08
N SER A 214 16.79 17.07 -0.06
CA SER A 214 16.97 17.68 -1.38
C SER A 214 16.18 18.98 -1.60
N GLU A 215 15.55 19.51 -0.55
CA GLU A 215 14.71 20.71 -0.58
C GLU A 215 15.30 21.85 -1.43
N GLU A 216 16.54 22.26 -1.16
CA GLU A 216 17.16 23.40 -1.84
C GLU A 216 17.34 23.16 -3.34
N ASN A 217 17.69 21.93 -3.73
CA ASN A 217 17.90 21.56 -5.13
C ASN A 217 16.57 21.54 -5.88
N ILE A 218 15.53 20.97 -5.26
CA ILE A 218 14.19 20.91 -5.86
C ILE A 218 13.62 22.31 -5.98
N ARG A 219 13.70 23.14 -4.93
CA ARG A 219 13.25 24.53 -4.99
C ARG A 219 13.94 25.30 -6.10
N LYS A 220 15.27 25.17 -6.25
CA LYS A 220 16.01 25.83 -7.33
C LYS A 220 15.55 25.36 -8.70
N ALA A 221 15.26 24.07 -8.86
CA ALA A 221 14.87 23.53 -10.15
C ALA A 221 13.38 23.74 -10.49
N THR A 222 12.50 23.89 -9.50
CA THR A 222 11.06 24.12 -9.67
C THR A 222 10.65 25.60 -9.60
N LEU A 223 11.36 26.42 -8.83
CA LEU A 223 11.08 27.86 -8.65
C LEU A 223 12.13 28.77 -9.27
N GLY A 224 13.35 28.27 -9.50
CA GLY A 224 14.38 29.05 -10.18
C GLY A 224 13.95 29.25 -11.62
N ASP A 225 13.81 30.53 -12.01
CA ASP A 225 13.57 30.90 -13.40
C ASP A 225 14.57 30.15 -14.28
N HIS A 226 14.07 29.46 -15.30
CA HIS A 226 14.90 28.91 -16.37
C HIS A 226 15.67 30.07 -17.02
N VAL A 227 16.81 30.44 -16.44
CA VAL A 227 17.83 31.19 -17.14
C VAL A 227 18.41 30.21 -18.15
N LEU A 228 17.78 30.17 -19.32
CA LEU A 228 18.33 29.58 -20.53
C LEU A 228 19.74 30.15 -20.69
N ARG A 229 20.75 29.36 -20.34
CA ARG A 229 22.11 29.57 -20.84
C ARG A 229 22.06 29.26 -22.33
N VAL A 230 21.72 30.26 -23.13
CA VAL A 230 22.04 30.28 -24.55
C VAL A 230 23.56 30.43 -24.63
N ALA A 231 24.22 29.35 -25.04
CA ALA A 231 25.62 29.37 -25.46
C ALA A 231 25.68 29.74 -26.95
#